data_AF-A0A0R1SF80-F1
#
_entry.id   AF-A0A0R1SF80-F1
#
_cell.length_a   1.000
_cell.length_b   1.000
_cell.length_c   1.000
_cell.angle_alpha   90.00
_cell.angle_beta   90.00
_cell.angle_gamma   90.00
#
_symmetry.space_group_name_H-M   'P 1'
#
loop_
_entity.id
_entity.type
_entity.pdbx_description
1 polymer ?
#
loop_
_entity_poly.entity_id
_entity_poly.type
_entity_poly.pdbx_seq_one_letter_code
_entity_poly.pdbx_strand_id
1 'polypeptide(L)'
;MKKSYPLFPTSLIGSWPRDRKTLLALRQQRNGQLSDQDFNDLIEKETARIIKIQEDAGLDFIVSGELSRDNYCSFVADRIGGVDLLSMNDIIDYIADKKSFEDILNVLDVPSIAIRSAICTGKLEYHPHRRQ
;
A
#
# COMPACT_ATOMS: atom_id res chain seq x y z
N MET A 1 -19.74 10.23 -24.26
CA MET A 1 -21.06 10.25 -23.60
C MET A 1 -20.88 10.59 -22.14
N LYS A 2 -21.64 11.55 -21.60
CA LYS A 2 -21.59 11.90 -20.17
C LYS A 2 -22.34 10.80 -19.41
N LYS A 3 -21.65 10.03 -18.55
CA LYS A 3 -22.31 9.03 -17.69
C LYS A 3 -23.29 9.76 -16.75
N SER A 4 -24.54 9.29 -16.71
CA SER A 4 -25.53 9.76 -15.73
C SER A 4 -25.32 9.00 -14.43
N TYR A 5 -25.18 9.71 -13.32
CA TYR A 5 -25.00 9.14 -11.99
C TYR A 5 -26.24 9.38 -11.13
N PRO A 6 -26.55 8.49 -10.17
CA PRO A 6 -27.62 8.73 -9.21
C PRO A 6 -27.29 9.96 -8.36
N LEU A 7 -28.34 10.56 -7.77
CA LEU A 7 -28.15 11.58 -6.75
C LEU A 7 -27.56 10.93 -5.51
N PHE A 8 -26.55 11.57 -4.90
CA PHE A 8 -25.80 11.07 -3.75
C PHE A 8 -25.12 9.72 -3.98
N PRO A 9 -24.23 9.60 -4.98
CA PRO A 9 -23.55 8.35 -5.25
C PRO A 9 -22.64 7.96 -4.08
N THR A 10 -22.56 6.66 -3.83
CA THR A 10 -21.87 6.05 -2.70
C THR A 10 -20.66 5.24 -3.15
N SER A 11 -19.59 5.33 -2.38
CA SER A 11 -18.35 4.58 -2.62
C SER A 11 -17.49 4.53 -1.35
N LEU A 12 -16.33 3.89 -1.46
CA LEU A 12 -15.30 3.78 -0.45
C LEU A 12 -14.00 4.39 -0.97
N ILE A 13 -13.06 4.68 -0.06
CA ILE A 13 -11.82 5.41 -0.40
C ILE A 13 -10.71 4.50 -0.97
N GLY A 14 -10.85 3.17 -0.87
CA GLY A 14 -9.93 2.23 -1.51
C GLY A 14 -9.68 0.99 -0.68
N SER A 15 -8.81 1.11 0.34
CA SER A 15 -8.36 -0.01 1.17
C SER A 15 -9.47 -0.69 1.94
N TRP A 16 -9.41 -2.01 2.02
CA TRP A 16 -10.26 -2.85 2.86
C TRP A 16 -9.45 -3.59 3.94
N PRO A 17 -10.09 -3.98 5.06
CA PRO A 17 -9.46 -4.85 6.04
C PRO A 17 -9.00 -6.17 5.42
N ARG A 18 -7.72 -6.49 5.59
CA ARG A 18 -7.13 -7.76 5.15
C ARG A 18 -7.39 -8.83 6.20
N ASP A 19 -7.82 -9.99 5.75
CA ASP A 19 -7.95 -11.15 6.64
C ASP A 19 -6.56 -11.71 7.00
N ARG A 20 -6.52 -12.62 7.98
CA ARG A 20 -5.25 -13.21 8.44
C ARG A 20 -4.52 -13.94 7.32
N LYS A 21 -5.25 -14.59 6.39
CA LYS A 21 -4.65 -15.36 5.29
C LYS A 21 -3.96 -14.43 4.29
N THR A 22 -4.61 -13.34 3.90
CA THR A 22 -4.03 -12.31 3.02
C THR A 22 -2.77 -11.70 3.64
N LEU A 23 -2.80 -11.39 4.95
CA LEU A 23 -1.62 -10.86 5.64
C LEU A 23 -0.44 -11.84 5.67
N LEU A 24 -0.71 -13.14 5.82
CA LEU A 24 0.32 -14.18 5.78
C LEU A 24 0.88 -14.35 4.36
N ALA A 25 0.01 -14.37 3.35
CA ALA A 25 0.40 -14.49 1.95
C ALA A 25 1.30 -13.33 1.49
N LEU A 26 0.97 -12.09 1.86
CA LEU A 26 1.83 -10.93 1.62
C LEU A 26 3.25 -11.11 2.19
N ARG A 27 3.35 -11.64 3.42
CA ARG A 27 4.65 -11.91 4.06
C ARG A 27 5.40 -13.02 3.33
N GLN A 28 4.72 -14.09 2.94
CA GLN A 28 5.32 -15.23 2.25
C GLN A 28 5.79 -14.85 0.84
N GLN A 29 4.99 -14.13 0.07
CA GLN A 29 5.35 -13.64 -1.26
C GLN A 29 6.59 -12.75 -1.19
N ARG A 30 6.61 -11.78 -0.26
CA ARG A 30 7.78 -10.91 -0.05
C ARG A 30 9.06 -11.68 0.31
N ASN A 31 8.92 -12.79 1.03
CA ASN A 31 10.04 -13.65 1.41
C ASN A 31 10.39 -14.70 0.35
N GLY A 32 9.73 -14.71 -0.81
CA GLY A 32 9.93 -15.70 -1.87
C GLY A 32 9.45 -17.12 -1.50
N GLN A 33 8.57 -17.23 -0.51
CA GLN A 33 8.05 -18.50 0.01
C GLN A 33 6.69 -18.90 -0.61
N LEU A 34 6.06 -17.98 -1.34
CA LEU A 34 4.82 -18.19 -2.07
C LEU A 34 5.05 -17.76 -3.51
N SER A 35 4.59 -18.55 -4.48
CA SER A 35 4.72 -18.18 -5.89
C SER A 35 3.82 -16.99 -6.21
N ASP A 36 4.21 -16.19 -7.20
CA ASP A 36 3.38 -15.05 -7.64
C ASP A 36 2.01 -15.52 -8.14
N GLN A 37 1.93 -16.70 -8.75
CA GLN A 37 0.66 -17.29 -9.18
C GLN A 37 -0.25 -17.60 -7.99
N ASP A 38 0.26 -18.33 -6.99
CA ASP A 38 -0.53 -18.70 -5.80
C ASP A 38 -0.97 -17.46 -5.02
N PHE A 39 -0.11 -16.44 -4.97
CA PHE A 39 -0.43 -15.15 -4.36
C PHE A 39 -1.56 -14.44 -5.13
N ASN A 40 -1.43 -14.33 -6.45
CA ASN A 40 -2.42 -13.66 -7.29
C ASN A 40 -3.79 -14.37 -7.23
N ASP A 41 -3.81 -15.70 -7.26
CA ASP A 41 -5.05 -16.48 -7.15
C ASP A 41 -5.77 -16.22 -5.82
N LEU A 42 -5.01 -16.12 -4.72
CA LEU A 42 -5.58 -15.77 -3.41
C LEU A 42 -6.14 -14.34 -3.41
N ILE A 43 -5.38 -13.38 -3.92
CA ILE A 43 -5.81 -11.97 -3.96
C ILE A 43 -7.05 -11.80 -4.84
N GLU A 44 -7.12 -12.47 -5.99
CA GLU A 44 -8.27 -12.40 -6.89
C GLU A 44 -9.52 -12.94 -6.19
N LYS A 45 -9.40 -14.09 -5.50
CA LYS A 45 -10.49 -14.68 -4.73
C LYS A 45 -11.00 -13.75 -3.62
N GLU A 46 -10.09 -13.15 -2.84
CA GLU A 46 -10.49 -12.24 -1.76
C GLU A 46 -11.03 -10.90 -2.30
N THR A 47 -10.51 -10.43 -3.43
CA THR A 47 -11.03 -9.24 -4.13
C THR A 47 -12.45 -9.49 -4.62
N ALA A 48 -12.73 -10.64 -5.23
CA ALA A 48 -14.07 -11.03 -5.65
C ALA A 48 -15.06 -11.07 -4.47
N ARG A 49 -14.62 -11.59 -3.31
CA ARG A 49 -15.41 -11.58 -2.08
C ARG A 49 -15.78 -10.16 -1.64
N ILE A 50 -14.83 -9.23 -1.67
CA ILE A 50 -15.03 -7.83 -1.28
C ILE A 50 -15.91 -7.07 -2.28
N ILE A 51 -15.74 -7.32 -3.58
CA ILE A 51 -16.64 -6.78 -4.61
C ILE A 51 -18.07 -7.23 -4.32
N LYS A 52 -18.28 -8.53 -4.06
CA LYS A 52 -19.61 -9.07 -3.78
C LYS A 52 -20.28 -8.41 -2.58
N ILE A 53 -19.52 -8.16 -1.50
CA ILE A 53 -20.04 -7.46 -0.31
C ILE A 53 -20.47 -6.03 -0.65
N GLN A 54 -19.69 -5.32 -1.47
CA GLN A 54 -20.01 -3.94 -1.88
C GLN A 54 -21.24 -3.88 -2.79
N GLU A 55 -21.38 -4.85 -3.70
CA GLU A 55 -22.57 -5.00 -4.55
C GLU A 55 -23.81 -5.28 -3.71
N ASP A 56 -23.72 -6.22 -2.76
CA ASP A 56 -24.83 -6.59 -1.88
C ASP A 56 -25.22 -5.43 -0.92
N ALA A 57 -24.26 -4.55 -0.60
CA ALA A 57 -24.50 -3.32 0.15
C ALA A 57 -25.09 -2.17 -0.69
N GLY A 58 -25.16 -2.32 -2.02
CA GLY A 58 -25.72 -1.33 -2.93
C GLY A 58 -24.83 -0.12 -3.21
N LEU A 59 -23.50 -0.27 -3.16
CA LEU A 59 -22.58 0.82 -3.53
C LEU A 59 -22.61 1.11 -5.03
N ASP A 60 -22.59 2.40 -5.39
CA ASP A 60 -22.60 2.85 -6.79
C ASP A 60 -21.25 2.67 -7.48
N PHE A 61 -20.16 2.82 -6.72
CA PHE A 61 -18.80 2.61 -7.20
C PHE A 61 -18.05 1.69 -6.25
N ILE A 62 -17.63 0.55 -6.79
CA ILE A 62 -16.87 -0.47 -6.07
C ILE A 62 -15.36 -0.18 -6.11
N VAL A 63 -14.67 -0.57 -5.06
CA VAL A 63 -13.19 -0.55 -4.97
C VAL A 63 -12.64 -1.97 -4.83
N SER A 64 -11.39 -2.19 -5.22
CA SER A 64 -10.74 -3.51 -5.13
C SER A 64 -10.28 -3.88 -3.72
N GLY A 65 -10.28 -2.94 -2.77
CA GLY A 65 -9.79 -3.19 -1.41
C GLY A 65 -8.28 -3.12 -1.24
N GLU A 66 -7.51 -2.96 -2.33
CA GLU A 66 -6.04 -2.83 -2.32
C GLU A 66 -5.31 -3.98 -1.59
N LEU A 67 -5.87 -5.19 -1.66
CA LEU A 67 -5.42 -6.33 -0.84
C LEU A 67 -3.98 -6.75 -1.10
N SER A 68 -3.51 -6.65 -2.34
CA SER A 68 -2.14 -7.01 -2.73
C SER A 68 -1.07 -5.99 -2.31
N ARG A 69 -1.46 -4.78 -1.88
CA ARG A 69 -0.50 -3.74 -1.49
C ARG A 69 -0.13 -3.89 -0.03
N ASP A 70 1.15 -3.77 0.30
CA ASP A 70 1.59 -3.75 1.70
C ASP A 70 1.40 -2.35 2.30
N ASN A 71 1.90 -1.30 1.64
CA ASN A 71 1.69 0.09 1.98
C ASN A 71 1.82 0.99 0.73
N TYR A 72 1.25 2.19 0.79
CA TYR A 72 1.24 3.13 -0.33
C TYR A 72 2.64 3.61 -0.74
N CYS A 73 3.52 3.88 0.23
CA CYS A 73 4.88 4.38 -0.04
C CYS A 73 5.72 3.36 -0.81
N SER A 74 5.62 2.09 -0.43
CA SER A 74 6.30 0.96 -1.06
C SER A 74 5.85 0.78 -2.50
N PHE A 75 4.53 0.78 -2.70
CA PHE A 75 3.93 0.69 -4.03
C PHE A 75 4.37 1.81 -4.99
N VAL A 76 4.56 3.04 -4.47
CA VAL A 76 5.05 4.17 -5.26
C VAL A 76 6.55 4.04 -5.53
N ALA A 77 7.34 3.74 -4.48
CA ALA A 77 8.80 3.61 -4.58
C ALA A 77 9.21 2.53 -5.58
N ASP A 78 8.50 1.40 -5.62
CA ASP A 78 8.81 0.30 -6.55
C ASP A 78 8.70 0.72 -8.03
N ARG A 79 7.92 1.76 -8.35
CA ARG A 79 7.61 2.18 -9.73
C ARG A 79 8.37 3.42 -10.19
N ILE A 80 9.13 4.05 -9.30
CA ILE A 80 9.89 5.27 -9.58
C ILE A 80 11.36 4.98 -9.27
N GLY A 81 12.18 4.87 -10.31
CA GLY A 81 13.63 4.87 -10.18
C GLY A 81 14.14 6.15 -9.52
N GLY A 82 15.19 6.02 -8.72
CA GLY A 82 15.71 7.11 -7.89
C GLY A 82 14.94 7.34 -6.59
N VAL A 83 14.02 6.43 -6.23
CA VAL A 83 13.31 6.42 -4.94
C VAL A 83 13.62 5.10 -4.21
N ASP A 84 14.11 5.22 -2.97
CA ASP A 84 14.36 4.07 -2.10
C ASP A 84 13.47 4.12 -0.86
N LEU A 85 13.09 2.95 -0.36
CA LEU A 85 12.41 2.80 0.93
C LEU A 85 13.44 2.73 2.05
N LEU A 86 13.67 3.88 2.69
CA LEU A 86 14.61 4.00 3.78
C LEU A 86 13.88 3.95 5.13
N SER A 87 14.45 3.20 6.06
CA SER A 87 14.01 3.18 7.45
C SER A 87 14.61 4.35 8.23
N MET A 88 14.10 4.59 9.43
CA MET A 88 14.64 5.58 10.36
C MET A 88 16.15 5.43 10.59
N ASN A 89 16.64 4.20 10.73
CA ASN A 89 18.06 3.94 10.92
C ASN A 89 18.89 4.36 9.70
N ASP A 90 18.33 4.27 8.50
CA ASP A 90 19.02 4.60 7.26
C ASP A 90 19.12 6.12 7.06
N ILE A 91 18.20 6.90 7.65
CA ILE A 91 18.15 8.35 7.49
C ILE A 91 18.64 9.15 8.69
N ILE A 92 18.92 8.49 9.82
CA ILE A 92 19.26 9.19 11.07
C ILE A 92 20.48 10.11 10.92
N ASP A 93 21.44 9.73 10.09
CA ASP A 93 22.66 10.52 9.86
C ASP A 93 22.45 11.70 8.90
N TYR A 94 21.32 11.75 8.21
CA TYR A 94 20.93 12.88 7.34
C TYR A 94 20.04 13.89 8.07
N ILE A 95 19.60 13.59 9.30
CA ILE A 95 18.73 14.47 10.09
C ILE A 95 19.60 15.40 10.94
N ALA A 96 19.54 16.70 10.64
CA ALA A 96 20.31 17.73 11.34
C ALA A 96 19.93 17.85 12.83
N ASP A 97 18.65 17.71 13.16
CA ASP A 97 18.14 17.75 14.53
C ASP A 97 17.37 16.46 14.86
N LYS A 98 18.12 15.48 15.34
CA LYS A 98 17.60 14.15 15.71
C LYS A 98 16.52 14.25 16.79
N LYS A 99 16.68 15.20 17.73
CA LYS A 99 15.80 15.33 18.90
C LYS A 99 14.44 15.90 18.52
N SER A 100 14.42 16.97 17.74
CA SER A 100 13.16 17.54 17.24
C SER A 100 12.37 16.53 16.40
N PHE A 101 13.06 15.67 15.65
CA PHE A 101 12.40 14.64 14.85
C PHE A 101 11.83 13.48 15.69
N GLU A 102 12.55 13.02 16.71
CA GLU A 102 12.02 12.06 17.68
C GLU A 102 10.77 12.61 18.40
N ASP A 103 10.79 13.89 18.78
CA ASP A 103 9.64 14.55 19.40
C ASP A 103 8.41 14.58 18.47
N ILE A 104 8.61 14.85 17.17
CA ILE A 104 7.55 14.79 16.16
C ILE A 104 6.97 13.38 16.07
N LEU A 105 7.80 12.35 16.01
CA LEU A 105 7.34 10.96 15.90
C LEU A 105 6.56 10.51 17.14
N ASN A 106 7.01 10.91 18.33
CA ASN A 106 6.30 10.66 19.59
C ASN A 106 4.93 11.37 19.60
N VAL A 107 4.85 12.62 19.14
CA VAL A 107 3.58 13.36 19.03
C VAL A 107 2.62 12.67 18.05
N LEU A 108 3.15 12.09 16.97
CA LEU A 108 2.35 11.42 15.95
C LEU A 108 2.00 9.96 16.31
N ASP A 109 2.42 9.45 17.46
CA ASP A 109 2.29 8.05 17.90
C ASP A 109 2.81 7.06 16.83
N VAL A 110 3.90 7.46 16.17
CA VAL A 110 4.53 6.68 15.11
C VAL A 110 5.73 5.93 15.69
N PRO A 111 5.72 4.58 15.72
CA PRO A 111 6.88 3.82 16.13
C PRO A 111 8.01 4.01 15.10
N SER A 112 9.15 4.55 15.55
CA SER A 112 10.33 4.83 14.73
C SER A 112 10.83 3.62 13.93
N ILE A 113 10.67 2.41 14.44
CA ILE A 113 11.13 1.18 13.75
C ILE A 113 10.18 0.72 12.63
N ALA A 114 8.93 1.21 12.60
CA ALA A 114 7.89 0.64 11.75
C ALA A 114 7.75 1.31 10.38
N ILE A 115 8.25 2.53 10.21
CA ILE A 115 8.02 3.30 8.97
C ILE A 115 9.25 3.25 8.08
N ARG A 116 9.02 2.76 6.86
CA ARG A 116 9.90 3.00 5.72
C ARG A 116 9.28 4.10 4.89
N SER A 117 10.01 5.17 4.68
CA SER A 117 9.57 6.31 3.87
C SER A 117 10.16 6.20 2.47
N ALA A 118 9.39 6.58 1.46
CA ALA A 118 9.88 6.73 0.11
C ALA A 118 10.74 8.01 0.02
N ILE A 119 12.03 7.86 -0.23
CA ILE A 119 12.99 8.98 -0.25
C ILE A 119 13.67 9.04 -1.61
N CYS A 120 13.75 10.25 -2.16
CA CYS A 120 14.46 10.53 -3.40
C CYS A 120 15.97 10.45 -3.13
N THR A 121 16.62 9.40 -3.65
CA THR A 121 18.06 9.15 -3.52
C THR A 121 18.84 9.43 -4.80
N GLY A 122 18.15 9.71 -5.91
CA GLY A 122 18.79 9.94 -7.20
C GLY A 122 17.88 10.64 -8.22
N LYS A 123 18.28 10.58 -9.49
CA LYS A 123 17.49 11.13 -10.58
C LYS A 123 16.22 10.29 -10.78
N LEU A 124 15.06 10.96 -10.83
CA LEU A 124 13.78 10.28 -10.98
C LEU A 124 13.61 9.70 -12.40
N GLU A 125 13.27 8.42 -12.47
CA GLU A 125 12.95 7.71 -13.72
C GLU A 125 11.67 6.88 -13.54
N TYR A 126 10.76 6.88 -14.51
CA TYR A 126 9.54 6.07 -14.38
C TYR A 126 9.79 4.63 -14.84
N HIS A 127 9.49 3.65 -13.99
CA HIS A 127 9.63 2.23 -14.28
C HIS A 127 8.26 1.53 -14.21
N PRO A 128 7.53 1.40 -15.33
CA PRO A 128 6.16 0.88 -15.33
C PRO A 128 6.03 -0.60 -14.91
N HIS A 129 7.14 -1.36 -14.83
CA HIS A 129 7.10 -2.83 -14.71
C HIS A 129 7.99 -3.43 -13.59
N ARG A 130 8.44 -2.65 -12.61
CA ARG A 130 9.11 -3.24 -11.43
C ARG A 130 8.05 -3.86 -10.50
N ARG A 131 7.92 -5.19 -10.61
CA ARG A 131 7.13 -6.16 -9.81
C ARG A 131 5.62 -5.90 -9.68
N GLN A 132 4.83 -6.91 -10.05
CA GLN A 132 3.52 -7.24 -9.46
C GLN A 132 3.73 -8.41 -8.52
#